data_AF-A0A074RSY6-F1
#
_entry.id   AF-A0A074RSY6-F1
#
_cell.length_a   1.000
_cell.length_b   1.000
_cell.length_c   1.000
_cell.angle_alpha   90.00
_cell.angle_beta   90.00
_cell.angle_gamma   90.00
#
_symmetry.space_group_name_H-M   'P 1'
#
loop_
_entity.id
_entity.type
_entity.pdbx_description
1 polymer ?
#
loop_
_entity_poly.entity_id
_entity_poly.type
_entity_poly.pdbx_seq_one_letter_code
_entity_poly.pdbx_strand_id
1 'polypeptide(L)'
;MDYAVSGAPTNKTLWPSKSTSRDFLEQVGVFLNQSNNLDPATTLYTVYFGINDVVASHKDGVENLPAAAQVVLDQIQRLAAPPTLARSFLVTDSYGRGTQEPAGDAYKKKVFNGLAELRFSLPLLQIGYVDFGYIWNAVLNTEPGYAAFGYNSPGAVFGIVAPSSELAPIQTIRSIGSLGILRNKLTALWVTTSSW
;
A
#
# COMPACT_ATOMS: atom_id res chain seq x y z
N MET A 1 6.16 9.89 -10.29
CA MET A 1 4.93 10.65 -9.97
C MET A 1 4.29 9.92 -8.80
N ASP A 2 3.68 10.64 -7.87
CA ASP A 2 3.04 10.04 -6.70
C ASP A 2 1.63 10.62 -6.54
N TYR A 3 0.64 9.73 -6.56
CA TYR A 3 -0.78 10.06 -6.42
C TYR A 3 -1.35 9.50 -5.11
N ALA A 4 -0.52 8.83 -4.29
CA ALA A 4 -0.98 8.20 -3.06
C ALA A 4 -1.49 9.27 -2.09
N VAL A 5 -2.68 9.02 -1.55
CA VAL A 5 -3.27 9.83 -0.49
C VAL A 5 -3.40 8.98 0.75
N SER A 6 -2.89 9.47 1.88
CA SER A 6 -3.02 8.77 3.15
C SER A 6 -4.48 8.54 3.52
N GLY A 7 -4.77 7.39 4.11
CA GLY A 7 -6.13 7.03 4.53
C GLY A 7 -7.08 6.62 3.40
N ALA A 8 -6.63 6.64 2.15
CA ALA A 8 -7.46 6.33 0.99
C ALA A 8 -7.90 4.85 0.97
N PRO A 9 -9.21 4.56 0.88
CA PRO A 9 -9.70 3.24 0.49
C PRO A 9 -9.62 3.05 -1.03
N THR A 10 -9.92 1.85 -1.53
CA THR A 10 -10.03 1.62 -2.99
C THR A 10 -11.19 2.39 -3.59
N ASN A 11 -12.32 2.45 -2.89
CA ASN A 11 -13.50 3.21 -3.29
C ASN A 11 -14.23 3.70 -2.04
N LYS A 12 -14.31 5.01 -1.84
CA LYS A 12 -14.94 5.60 -0.65
C LYS A 12 -16.44 5.37 -0.57
N THR A 13 -17.11 5.11 -1.70
CA THR A 13 -18.56 4.87 -1.71
C THR A 13 -18.94 3.52 -1.09
N LEU A 14 -17.97 2.62 -0.93
CA LEU A 14 -18.16 1.34 -0.25
C LEU A 14 -18.13 1.47 1.28
N TRP A 15 -17.63 2.60 1.79
CA TRP A 15 -17.26 2.75 3.20
C TRP A 15 -17.86 4.04 3.78
N PRO A 16 -19.05 3.99 4.40
CA PRO A 16 -19.64 5.15 5.06
C PRO A 16 -18.68 5.90 5.99
N SER A 17 -17.84 5.17 6.75
CA SER A 17 -16.82 5.73 7.65
C SER A 17 -15.67 6.46 6.94
N LYS A 18 -15.52 6.27 5.62
CA LYS A 18 -14.47 6.89 4.80
C LYS A 18 -15.04 7.77 3.67
N SER A 19 -16.33 8.08 3.69
CA SER A 19 -17.06 8.78 2.61
C SER A 19 -16.45 10.12 2.15
N THR A 20 -15.70 10.82 3.01
CA THR A 20 -15.03 12.09 2.70
C THR A 20 -13.58 11.94 2.23
N SER A 21 -13.05 10.71 2.21
CA SER A 21 -11.66 10.44 1.82
C SER A 21 -11.46 10.64 0.32
N ARG A 22 -10.21 10.84 -0.11
CA ARG A 22 -9.81 10.52 -1.49
C ARG A 22 -9.68 9.01 -1.63
N ASP A 23 -9.97 8.45 -2.79
CA ASP A 23 -9.88 7.01 -3.03
C ASP A 23 -9.05 6.67 -4.27
N PHE A 24 -8.85 5.37 -4.53
CA PHE A 24 -8.07 4.92 -5.68
C PHE A 24 -8.69 5.32 -7.03
N LEU A 25 -10.02 5.31 -7.12
CA LEU A 25 -10.75 5.73 -8.33
C LEU A 25 -10.44 7.19 -8.69
N GLU A 26 -10.47 8.09 -7.70
CA GLU A 26 -10.11 9.49 -7.88
C GLU A 26 -8.63 9.67 -8.24
N GLN A 27 -7.72 8.92 -7.61
CA GLN A 27 -6.28 8.98 -7.90
C GLN A 27 -5.96 8.57 -9.35
N VAL A 28 -6.54 7.46 -9.81
CA VAL A 28 -6.42 7.01 -11.21
C VAL A 28 -7.08 7.99 -12.17
N GLY A 29 -8.24 8.55 -11.80
CA GLY A 29 -8.92 9.58 -12.57
C GLY A 29 -8.04 10.82 -12.79
N VAL A 30 -7.39 11.32 -11.72
CA VAL A 30 -6.45 12.44 -11.82
C VAL A 30 -5.27 12.12 -12.72
N PHE A 31 -4.65 10.95 -12.56
CA PHE A 31 -3.54 10.51 -13.42
C PHE A 31 -3.94 10.47 -14.90
N LEU A 32 -5.09 9.88 -15.23
CA LEU A 32 -5.57 9.77 -16.61
C LEU A 32 -5.92 11.14 -17.21
N ASN A 33 -6.53 12.04 -16.43
CA ASN A 33 -6.89 13.38 -16.89
C ASN A 33 -5.67 14.25 -17.24
N GLN A 34 -4.49 13.94 -16.73
CA GLN A 34 -3.25 14.65 -17.07
C GLN A 34 -2.69 14.28 -18.44
N SER A 35 -3.26 13.28 -19.12
CA SER A 35 -2.83 12.86 -20.47
C SER A 35 -1.32 12.63 -20.58
N ASN A 36 -0.74 12.00 -19.55
CA ASN A 36 0.68 11.73 -19.49
C ASN A 36 1.14 10.89 -20.70
N ASN A 37 2.24 11.27 -21.33
CA ASN A 37 2.86 10.50 -22.42
C ASN A 37 4.03 9.66 -21.87
N LEU A 38 3.70 8.60 -21.13
CA LEU A 38 4.67 7.68 -20.53
C LEU A 38 4.92 6.51 -21.47
N ASP A 39 6.18 6.08 -21.58
CA ASP A 39 6.52 4.87 -22.33
C ASP A 39 6.02 3.63 -21.57
N PRO A 40 5.08 2.85 -22.13
CA PRO A 40 4.54 1.68 -21.46
C PRO A 40 5.58 0.56 -21.24
N ALA A 41 6.68 0.55 -21.99
CA ALA A 41 7.72 -0.46 -21.87
C ALA A 41 8.68 -0.21 -20.70
N THR A 42 8.77 1.03 -20.21
CA THR A 42 9.74 1.42 -19.15
C THR A 42 9.08 1.95 -17.89
N THR A 43 7.76 2.13 -17.89
CA THR A 43 7.03 2.71 -16.75
C THR A 43 6.52 1.62 -15.82
N LEU A 44 6.89 1.71 -14.55
CA LEU A 44 6.36 0.87 -13.47
C LEU A 44 5.25 1.59 -12.73
N TYR A 45 4.10 0.93 -12.61
CA TYR A 45 2.94 1.39 -11.83
C TYR A 45 2.91 0.63 -10.52
N THR A 46 3.01 1.33 -9.39
CA THR A 46 2.93 0.69 -8.07
C THR A 46 1.54 0.90 -7.48
N VAL A 47 0.89 -0.18 -7.06
CA VAL A 47 -0.45 -0.18 -6.45
C VAL A 47 -0.34 -0.72 -5.04
N TYR A 48 -0.60 0.13 -4.05
CA TYR A 48 -0.59 -0.20 -2.64
C TYR A 48 -1.90 0.24 -1.97
N PHE A 49 -2.89 -0.65 -1.98
CA PHE A 49 -4.24 -0.41 -1.47
C PHE A 49 -4.80 -1.65 -0.77
N GLY A 50 -5.67 -1.42 0.22
CA GLY A 50 -6.35 -2.46 0.99
C GLY A 50 -6.40 -2.19 2.51
N ILE A 51 -5.39 -1.49 3.08
CA ILE A 51 -5.31 -1.34 4.55
C ILE A 51 -6.54 -0.58 5.05
N ASN A 52 -6.88 0.52 4.38
CA ASN A 52 -7.99 1.37 4.79
C ASN A 52 -9.35 0.75 4.50
N ASP A 53 -9.45 -0.15 3.52
CA ASP A 53 -10.66 -0.92 3.22
C ASP A 53 -10.92 -1.93 4.34
N VAL A 54 -9.89 -2.68 4.74
CA VAL A 54 -9.98 -3.63 5.86
C VAL A 54 -10.26 -2.91 7.19
N VAL A 55 -9.56 -1.82 7.48
CA VAL A 55 -9.84 -1.01 8.67
C VAL A 55 -11.26 -0.43 8.66
N ALA A 56 -11.77 0.04 7.52
CA ALA A 56 -13.14 0.52 7.40
C ALA A 56 -14.15 -0.61 7.61
N SER A 57 -13.84 -1.82 7.14
CA SER A 57 -14.72 -2.99 7.27
C SER A 57 -15.01 -3.39 8.71
N HIS A 58 -14.11 -3.12 9.65
CA HIS A 58 -14.34 -3.34 11.08
C HIS A 58 -15.47 -2.48 11.65
N LYS A 59 -15.79 -1.37 10.99
CA LYS A 59 -16.89 -0.46 11.37
C LYS A 59 -18.11 -0.59 10.46
N ASP A 60 -17.88 -0.74 9.16
CA ASP A 60 -18.91 -0.63 8.12
C ASP A 60 -19.40 -2.00 7.60
N GLY A 61 -18.78 -3.10 8.03
CA GLY A 61 -19.10 -4.47 7.58
C GLY A 61 -18.08 -5.01 6.56
N VAL A 62 -17.85 -6.33 6.60
CA VAL A 62 -16.86 -7.01 5.76
C VAL A 62 -17.38 -7.33 4.35
N GLU A 63 -18.68 -7.20 4.13
CA GLU A 63 -19.40 -7.58 2.91
C GLU A 63 -18.93 -6.79 1.68
N ASN A 64 -18.35 -5.60 1.89
CA ASN A 64 -17.85 -4.73 0.82
C ASN A 64 -16.39 -5.05 0.41
N LEU A 65 -15.66 -5.86 1.17
CA LEU A 65 -14.26 -6.20 0.84
C LEU A 65 -14.10 -6.88 -0.52
N PRO A 66 -14.96 -7.82 -0.95
CA PRO A 66 -14.89 -8.37 -2.29
C PRO A 66 -15.03 -7.29 -3.39
N ALA A 67 -15.92 -6.31 -3.19
CA ALA A 67 -16.08 -5.20 -4.13
C ALA A 67 -14.84 -4.28 -4.12
N ALA A 68 -14.28 -3.99 -2.96
CA ALA A 68 -13.03 -3.24 -2.84
C ALA A 68 -11.85 -3.94 -3.54
N ALA A 69 -11.74 -5.25 -3.41
CA ALA A 69 -10.72 -6.04 -4.12
C ALA A 69 -10.90 -5.96 -5.64
N GLN A 70 -12.15 -5.99 -6.11
CA GLN A 70 -12.47 -5.84 -7.53
C GLN A 70 -12.06 -4.48 -8.08
N VAL A 71 -12.23 -3.40 -7.31
CA VAL A 71 -11.80 -2.06 -7.72
C VAL A 71 -10.31 -2.00 -8.04
N VAL A 72 -9.46 -2.74 -7.31
CA VAL A 72 -8.01 -2.83 -7.62
C VAL A 72 -7.80 -3.40 -9.02
N LEU A 73 -8.46 -4.51 -9.33
CA LEU A 73 -8.36 -5.21 -10.62
C LEU A 73 -8.87 -4.32 -11.76
N ASP A 74 -10.03 -3.68 -11.56
CA ASP A 74 -10.69 -2.83 -12.55
C ASP A 74 -9.82 -1.60 -12.88
N GLN A 75 -9.17 -0.99 -11.88
CA GLN A 75 -8.27 0.14 -12.14
C GLN A 75 -6.97 -0.28 -12.84
N ILE A 76 -6.41 -1.45 -12.53
CA ILE A 76 -5.27 -2.00 -13.28
C ILE A 76 -5.66 -2.23 -14.74
N GLN A 77 -6.82 -2.85 -14.98
CA GLN A 77 -7.34 -3.04 -16.34
C GLN A 77 -7.57 -1.71 -17.06
N ARG A 78 -8.11 -0.71 -16.36
CA ARG A 78 -8.31 0.65 -16.90
C ARG A 78 -7.00 1.32 -17.30
N LEU A 79 -5.95 1.17 -16.49
CA LEU A 79 -4.61 1.69 -16.80
C LEU A 79 -3.92 0.89 -17.93
N ALA A 80 -4.19 -0.41 -18.05
CA ALA A 80 -3.68 -1.25 -19.13
C ALA A 80 -4.37 -0.98 -20.49
N ALA A 81 -5.52 -0.32 -20.49
CA ALA A 81 -6.23 0.09 -21.71
C ALA A 81 -5.67 1.41 -22.30
N PRO A 82 -5.96 1.73 -23.57
CA PRO A 82 -5.69 3.05 -24.13
C PRO A 82 -6.30 4.19 -23.28
N PRO A 83 -5.63 5.36 -23.20
CA PRO A 83 -4.39 5.72 -23.90
C PRO A 83 -3.11 5.29 -23.18
N THR A 84 -3.21 4.87 -21.91
CA THR A 84 -2.04 4.62 -21.06
C THR A 84 -1.27 3.36 -21.46
N LEU A 85 -1.99 2.29 -21.83
CA LEU A 85 -1.40 1.00 -22.24
C LEU A 85 -0.41 0.42 -21.22
N ALA A 86 -0.59 0.69 -19.92
CA ALA A 86 0.33 0.29 -18.86
C ALA A 86 0.63 -1.21 -18.90
N ARG A 87 1.93 -1.56 -18.82
CA ARG A 87 2.38 -2.96 -18.94
C ARG A 87 2.93 -3.52 -17.64
N SER A 88 3.67 -2.74 -16.86
CA SER A 88 4.37 -3.26 -15.69
C SER A 88 3.74 -2.72 -14.40
N PHE A 89 3.23 -3.63 -13.59
CA PHE A 89 2.63 -3.33 -12.28
C PHE A 89 3.40 -4.01 -11.15
N LEU A 90 3.67 -3.27 -10.08
CA LEU A 90 4.01 -3.80 -8.78
C LEU A 90 2.79 -3.63 -7.88
N VAL A 91 2.14 -4.73 -7.52
CA VAL A 91 1.01 -4.73 -6.59
C VAL A 91 1.50 -5.29 -5.26
N THR A 92 1.36 -4.49 -4.21
CA THR A 92 1.72 -4.93 -2.87
C THR A 92 0.45 -5.28 -2.11
N ASP A 93 0.46 -6.39 -1.39
CA ASP A 93 -0.56 -6.67 -0.40
C ASP A 93 -0.61 -5.52 0.61
N SER A 94 -1.79 -5.31 1.18
CA SER A 94 -2.00 -4.15 2.03
C SER A 94 -3.11 -4.49 3.00
N TYR A 95 -2.89 -5.44 3.90
CA TYR A 95 -3.75 -5.48 5.06
C TYR A 95 -3.01 -5.99 6.30
N GLY A 96 -3.45 -5.52 7.46
CA GLY A 96 -3.10 -6.13 8.74
C GLY A 96 -1.75 -5.74 9.36
N ARG A 97 -0.77 -5.20 8.63
CA ARG A 97 0.57 -4.87 9.20
C ARG A 97 1.17 -6.02 10.04
N GLY A 98 0.93 -7.26 9.63
CA GLY A 98 1.31 -8.47 10.39
C GLY A 98 0.16 -9.17 11.11
N THR A 99 -0.97 -8.50 11.33
CA THR A 99 -2.23 -9.12 11.77
C THR A 99 -2.89 -9.84 10.60
N GLN A 100 -3.33 -11.08 10.80
CA GLN A 100 -4.12 -11.83 9.82
C GLN A 100 -5.55 -11.97 10.31
N GLU A 101 -6.51 -11.83 9.40
CA GLU A 101 -7.91 -12.08 9.67
C GLU A 101 -8.60 -12.65 8.44
N PRO A 102 -9.63 -13.53 8.60
CA PRO A 102 -10.23 -14.24 7.47
C PRO A 102 -10.73 -13.32 6.34
N ALA A 103 -11.31 -12.17 6.71
CA ALA A 103 -11.85 -11.21 5.75
C ALA A 103 -10.76 -10.52 4.93
N GLY A 104 -9.67 -10.11 5.59
CA GLY A 104 -8.49 -9.56 4.93
C GLY A 104 -7.78 -10.59 4.04
N ASP A 105 -7.66 -11.84 4.51
CA ASP A 105 -7.08 -12.93 3.69
C ASP A 105 -7.92 -13.20 2.44
N ALA A 106 -9.25 -13.17 2.57
CA ALA A 106 -10.15 -13.30 1.43
C ALA A 106 -9.98 -12.14 0.44
N TYR A 107 -9.85 -10.90 0.92
CA TYR A 107 -9.51 -9.74 0.08
C TYR A 107 -8.19 -9.97 -0.67
N LYS A 108 -7.13 -10.33 0.05
CA LYS A 108 -5.79 -10.58 -0.49
C LYS A 108 -5.81 -11.64 -1.58
N LYS A 109 -6.47 -12.78 -1.29
CA LYS A 109 -6.61 -13.89 -2.22
C LYS A 109 -7.39 -13.51 -3.47
N LYS A 110 -8.45 -12.70 -3.34
CA LYS A 110 -9.23 -12.22 -4.49
C LYS A 110 -8.38 -11.32 -5.40
N VAL A 111 -7.59 -10.40 -4.83
CA VAL A 111 -6.66 -9.58 -5.62
C VAL A 111 -5.64 -10.47 -6.32
N PHE A 112 -4.95 -11.37 -5.59
CA PHE A 112 -3.92 -12.23 -6.16
C PHE A 112 -4.43 -13.09 -7.33
N ASN A 113 -5.57 -13.78 -7.13
CA ASN A 113 -6.16 -14.62 -8.18
C ASN A 113 -6.61 -13.79 -9.39
N GLY A 114 -7.25 -12.64 -9.16
CA GLY A 114 -7.69 -11.76 -10.24
C GLY A 114 -6.52 -11.17 -11.04
N LEU A 115 -5.38 -10.88 -10.40
CA LEU A 115 -4.17 -10.45 -11.10
C LEU A 115 -3.63 -11.57 -12.00
N ALA A 116 -3.67 -12.82 -11.55
CA ALA A 116 -3.28 -13.96 -12.38
C ALA A 116 -4.20 -14.09 -13.61
N GLU A 117 -5.51 -13.98 -13.42
CA GLU A 117 -6.50 -13.99 -14.52
C GLU A 117 -6.30 -12.83 -15.52
N LEU A 118 -6.04 -11.62 -15.03
CA LEU A 118 -5.71 -10.46 -15.87
C LEU A 118 -4.45 -10.71 -16.68
N ARG A 119 -3.41 -11.30 -16.06
CA ARG A 119 -2.15 -11.63 -16.73
C ARG A 119 -2.33 -12.63 -17.88
N PHE A 120 -3.25 -13.58 -17.74
CA PHE A 120 -3.63 -14.51 -18.81
C PHE A 120 -4.40 -13.82 -19.93
N SER A 121 -5.28 -12.89 -19.58
CA SER A 121 -6.15 -12.18 -20.53
C SER A 121 -5.42 -11.06 -21.29
N LEU A 122 -4.36 -10.49 -20.71
CA LEU A 122 -3.59 -9.37 -21.24
C LEU A 122 -2.12 -9.79 -21.39
N PRO A 123 -1.68 -10.28 -22.56
CA PRO A 123 -0.39 -10.95 -22.71
C PRO A 123 0.83 -10.04 -22.48
N LEU A 124 0.67 -8.73 -22.69
CA LEU A 124 1.72 -7.72 -22.45
C LEU A 124 1.80 -7.25 -21.00
N LEU A 125 0.81 -7.60 -20.16
CA LEU A 125 0.80 -7.22 -18.76
C LEU A 125 1.87 -8.02 -18.02
N GLN A 126 2.60 -7.36 -17.13
CA GLN A 126 3.60 -7.92 -16.24
C GLN A 126 3.24 -7.47 -14.83
N ILE A 127 3.12 -8.43 -13.91
CA ILE A 127 2.67 -8.17 -12.54
C ILE A 127 3.68 -8.79 -11.59
N GLY A 128 4.31 -7.96 -10.77
CA GLY A 128 4.94 -8.38 -9.53
C GLY A 128 3.92 -8.25 -8.41
N TYR A 129 3.71 -9.32 -7.63
CA TYR A 129 2.90 -9.28 -6.41
C TYR A 129 3.79 -9.45 -5.19
N VAL A 130 3.70 -8.53 -4.23
CA VAL A 130 4.45 -8.59 -2.98
C VAL A 130 3.49 -8.93 -1.85
N ASP A 131 3.70 -10.08 -1.21
CA ASP A 131 3.01 -10.47 0.02
C ASP A 131 3.86 -10.06 1.22
N PHE A 132 3.65 -8.85 1.73
CA PHE A 132 4.27 -8.35 2.95
C PHE A 132 3.88 -9.18 4.17
N GLY A 133 2.82 -9.99 4.14
CA GLY A 133 2.52 -10.95 5.21
C GLY A 133 3.73 -11.80 5.59
N TYR A 134 4.51 -12.26 4.61
CA TYR A 134 5.75 -13.00 4.90
C TYR A 134 6.83 -12.15 5.56
N ILE A 135 7.01 -10.90 5.10
CA ILE A 135 8.00 -9.98 5.66
C ILE A 135 7.59 -9.59 7.08
N TRP A 136 6.34 -9.23 7.31
CA TRP A 136 5.81 -8.93 8.64
C TRP A 136 5.92 -10.13 9.57
N ASN A 137 5.60 -11.34 9.11
CA ASN A 137 5.75 -12.52 9.92
C ASN A 137 7.22 -12.79 10.28
N ALA A 138 8.14 -12.66 9.33
CA ALA A 138 9.56 -12.79 9.60
C ALA A 138 10.05 -11.74 10.63
N VAL A 139 9.64 -10.48 10.48
CA VAL A 139 10.05 -9.39 11.37
C VAL A 139 9.42 -9.51 12.77
N LEU A 140 8.15 -9.87 12.87
CA LEU A 140 7.39 -9.74 14.12
C LEU A 140 7.20 -11.06 14.88
N ASN A 141 7.28 -12.21 14.20
CA ASN A 141 6.85 -13.50 14.76
C ASN A 141 7.92 -14.61 14.64
N THR A 142 9.17 -14.27 14.35
CA THR A 142 10.29 -15.24 14.32
C THR A 142 11.46 -14.77 15.17
N GLU A 143 12.42 -15.67 15.40
CA GLU A 143 13.69 -15.38 16.10
C GLU A 143 14.85 -15.50 15.10
N PRO A 144 15.76 -14.51 14.99
CA PRO A 144 15.87 -13.30 15.83
C PRO A 144 14.93 -12.16 15.39
N GLY A 145 14.02 -12.42 14.45
CA GLY A 145 12.94 -11.49 14.09
C GLY A 145 13.44 -10.14 13.61
N TYR A 146 12.87 -9.07 14.14
CA TYR A 146 13.23 -7.68 13.86
C TYR A 146 14.74 -7.41 14.02
N ALA A 147 15.46 -8.13 14.90
CA ALA A 147 16.89 -7.99 15.08
C ALA A 147 17.70 -8.53 13.88
N ALA A 148 17.23 -9.58 13.18
CA ALA A 148 17.85 -10.02 11.91
C ALA A 148 17.76 -8.95 10.82
N PHE A 149 16.76 -8.08 10.89
CA PHE A 149 16.58 -6.96 9.96
C PHE A 149 17.26 -5.67 10.45
N GLY A 150 18.03 -5.74 11.54
CA GLY A 150 18.80 -4.61 12.09
C GLY A 150 17.98 -3.64 12.95
N TYR A 151 16.75 -3.99 13.34
CA TYR A 151 15.94 -3.19 14.26
C TYR A 151 16.28 -3.53 15.73
N ASN A 152 16.12 -2.56 16.62
CA ASN A 152 16.31 -2.75 18.07
C ASN A 152 14.99 -3.03 18.82
N SER A 153 13.84 -2.82 18.17
CA SER A 153 12.52 -3.03 18.76
C SER A 153 11.47 -3.27 17.67
N PRO A 154 10.45 -4.12 17.91
CA PRO A 154 9.29 -4.26 17.04
C PRO A 154 8.17 -3.24 17.35
N GLY A 155 8.34 -2.41 18.39
CA GLY A 155 7.33 -1.46 18.87
C GLY A 155 7.33 -0.11 18.15
N ALA A 156 6.26 0.67 18.37
CA ALA A 156 6.16 2.03 17.85
C ALA A 156 7.20 2.97 18.51
N VAL A 157 7.86 3.81 17.70
CA VAL A 157 8.94 4.74 18.14
C VAL A 157 8.48 6.19 18.33
N PHE A 158 7.18 6.46 18.40
CA PHE A 158 6.64 7.78 18.75
C PHE A 158 5.65 7.67 19.92
N GLY A 159 5.98 8.36 21.01
CA GLY A 159 5.31 8.26 22.30
C GLY A 159 3.88 8.78 22.29
N ILE A 160 2.93 7.91 22.65
CA ILE A 160 1.77 8.33 23.42
C ILE A 160 2.29 8.59 24.83
N VAL A 161 2.60 9.85 25.17
CA VAL A 161 2.67 10.24 26.57
C VAL A 161 1.22 10.46 27.01
N ALA A 162 0.62 9.44 27.62
CA ALA A 162 -0.50 9.72 28.53
C ALA A 162 0.01 10.70 29.59
N PRO A 163 -0.75 11.72 30.01
CA PRO A 163 -0.24 12.73 30.92
C PRO A 163 -0.06 12.11 32.31
N SER A 164 1.13 11.58 32.58
CA SER A 164 1.61 11.29 33.93
C SER A 164 2.67 12.32 34.27
N SER A 165 2.38 13.12 35.27
CA SER A 165 3.27 14.10 35.89
C SER A 165 4.56 13.45 36.39
N GLU A 166 5.66 13.56 35.63
CA GLU A 166 7.03 13.74 36.13
C GLU A 166 7.99 13.87 34.94
N LEU A 167 8.56 15.05 34.75
CA LEU A 167 9.54 15.34 33.70
C LEU A 167 10.95 15.11 34.26
N ALA A 168 11.72 14.24 33.61
CA ALA A 168 13.17 14.33 33.58
C ALA A 168 13.63 14.44 32.11
N PRO A 169 14.56 15.35 31.77
CA PRO A 169 14.84 15.70 30.37
C PRO A 169 15.79 14.68 29.74
N ILE A 170 15.41 14.08 28.61
CA ILE A 170 16.34 13.31 27.78
C ILE A 170 16.74 14.13 26.54
N GLN A 171 18.06 14.13 26.34
CA GLN A 171 18.84 15.02 25.50
C GLN A 171 18.56 14.89 24.00
N THR A 172 18.60 16.04 23.33
CA THR A 172 18.61 16.23 21.88
C THR A 172 19.78 15.48 21.22
N ILE A 173 19.50 14.50 20.35
CA ILE A 173 20.52 13.96 19.43
C ILE A 173 20.45 14.74 18.11
N ARG A 174 21.58 15.39 17.79
CA ARG A 174 21.85 16.16 16.56
C ARG A 174 22.11 15.23 15.37
N SER A 175 21.82 15.74 14.18
CA SER A 175 22.01 15.11 12.87
C SER A 175 23.42 14.57 12.60
N ILE A 176 23.48 13.45 11.89
CA ILE A 176 24.60 12.97 11.07
C ILE A 176 23.90 12.34 9.84
N GLY A 177 24.19 12.58 8.56
CA GLY A 177 25.38 13.02 7.85
C GLY A 177 25.41 12.17 6.56
N SER A 178 25.46 12.84 5.40
CA SER A 178 25.37 12.26 4.05
C SER A 178 26.32 11.09 3.78
N LEU A 179 25.84 10.01 3.17
CA LEU A 179 26.69 9.08 2.40
C LEU A 179 25.96 8.71 1.09
N GLY A 180 26.48 9.21 -0.03
CA GLY A 180 26.08 8.76 -1.36
C GLY A 180 26.84 7.50 -1.74
N ILE A 181 26.21 6.65 -2.59
CA ILE A 181 26.86 5.87 -3.66
C ILE A 181 25.76 5.23 -4.54
N LEU A 182 25.95 5.40 -5.85
CA LEU A 182 25.40 4.70 -7.03
C LEU A 182 23.90 4.80 -7.39
N ARG A 183 23.67 5.63 -8.42
CA ARG A 183 22.46 5.75 -9.24
C ARG A 183 22.22 4.48 -10.06
N ASN A 184 21.07 3.85 -9.83
CA ASN A 184 20.24 3.30 -10.91
C ASN A 184 18.84 3.90 -10.73
N LYS A 185 18.29 4.50 -11.80
CA LYS A 185 17.00 5.19 -11.76
C LYS A 185 15.85 4.18 -11.63
N LEU A 186 15.55 3.79 -10.40
CA LEU A 186 14.21 3.38 -9.99
C LEU A 186 13.70 4.46 -9.04
N THR A 187 12.87 5.36 -9.54
CA THR A 187 12.20 6.35 -8.71
C THR A 187 11.00 5.66 -8.05
N ALA A 188 11.25 4.95 -6.94
CA ALA A 188 10.19 4.52 -6.04
C ALA A 188 10.12 5.54 -4.89
N LEU A 189 9.09 6.39 -4.92
CA LEU A 189 8.78 7.30 -3.81
C LEU A 189 7.74 6.60 -2.92
N TRP A 190 8.11 6.37 -1.67
CA TRP A 190 7.26 5.82 -0.62
C TRP A 190 7.04 6.90 0.43
N VAL A 191 5.79 7.28 0.68
CA VAL A 191 5.40 7.94 1.94
C VAL A 191 4.05 7.37 2.38
N THR A 192 4.02 6.70 3.54
CA THR A 192 2.78 6.50 4.28
C THR A 192 2.87 7.28 5.58
N THR A 193 1.94 8.21 5.80
CA THR A 193 1.64 8.75 7.13
C THR A 193 0.17 8.49 7.39
N SER A 194 -0.18 7.25 7.75
CA SER A 194 -1.45 7.02 8.44
C SER A 194 -1.34 7.68 9.81
N SER A 195 -1.99 8.82 9.99
CA SER A 195 -2.24 9.39 11.30
C SER A 195 -3.08 8.41 12.11
N TRP A 196 -2.61 8.19 13.34
CA TRP A 196 -3.09 7.27 14.38
C TRP A 196 -4.60 7.37 14.65
#